data_AF-A0A2N5GH37-F1
#
_entry.id   AF-A0A2N5GH37-F1
#
_cell.length_a   1.000
_cell.length_b   1.000
_cell.length_c   1.000
_cell.angle_alpha   90.00
_cell.angle_beta   90.00
_cell.angle_gamma   90.00
#
_symmetry.space_group_name_H-M   'P 1'
#
loop_
_entity.id
_entity.type
_entity.pdbx_description
1 polymer ?
#
loop_
_entity_poly.entity_id
_entity_poly.type
_entity_poly.pdbx_seq_one_letter_code
_entity_poly.pdbx_strand_id
1 'polypeptide(L)'
;MRVQWILLLGILFALLVAVFAVINVEPVTVNFFFGRSEWPLILVILGSVFMGGMIIGSVGLFRIYVMQRKIKLLEKENERLRTETEGIDKIEGIEESNITSK
;
A
#
# COMPACT_ATOMS: atom_id res chain seq x y z
N MET A 1 -15.11 19.12 -4.80
CA MET A 1 -14.24 19.97 -5.64
C MET A 1 -12.87 19.35 -5.94
N ARG A 2 -12.04 18.92 -4.98
CA ARG A 2 -10.66 18.40 -5.25
C ARG A 2 -10.62 17.20 -6.21
N VAL A 3 -11.55 16.24 -6.05
CA VAL A 3 -11.63 15.05 -6.91
C VAL A 3 -12.01 15.43 -8.35
N GLN A 4 -12.90 16.40 -8.56
CA GLN A 4 -13.25 16.89 -9.90
C GLN A 4 -12.05 17.56 -10.59
N TRP A 5 -11.24 18.32 -9.85
CA TRP A 5 -9.99 18.90 -10.37
C TRP A 5 -8.97 17.83 -10.76
N ILE A 6 -8.81 16.78 -9.95
CA ILE A 6 -7.95 15.63 -10.27
C ILE A 6 -8.46 14.87 -11.49
N LEU A 7 -9.78 14.67 -11.63
CA LEU A 7 -10.38 14.04 -12.80
C LEU A 7 -10.14 14.88 -14.07
N LEU A 8 -10.38 16.19 -14.01
CA LEU A 8 -10.12 17.11 -15.12
C LEU A 8 -8.65 17.09 -15.54
N LEU A 9 -7.73 17.15 -14.57
CA LEU A 9 -6.30 17.11 -14.84
C LEU A 9 -5.88 15.74 -15.41
N GLY A 10 -6.47 14.65 -14.93
CA GLY A 10 -6.26 13.31 -15.46
C GLY A 10 -6.74 13.15 -16.90
N ILE A 11 -7.90 13.69 -17.24
CA ILE A 11 -8.41 13.71 -18.63
C ILE A 11 -7.49 14.55 -19.53
N LEU A 12 -7.10 15.75 -19.08
CA LEU A 12 -6.17 16.60 -19.83
C LEU A 12 -4.84 15.88 -20.06
N PHE A 13 -4.29 15.21 -19.04
CA PHE A 13 -3.09 14.43 -19.15
C PHE A 13 -3.24 13.24 -20.12
N ALA A 14 -4.36 12.51 -20.06
CA ALA A 14 -4.64 11.42 -20.99
C ALA A 14 -4.70 11.90 -22.44
N LEU A 15 -5.28 13.09 -22.70
CA LEU A 15 -5.27 13.71 -24.02
C LEU A 15 -3.84 14.04 -24.49
N LEU A 16 -3.00 14.59 -23.61
CA LEU A 16 -1.59 14.86 -23.93
C LEU A 16 -0.83 13.57 -24.29
N VAL A 17 -1.03 12.50 -23.51
CA VAL A 17 -0.42 11.19 -23.79
C VAL A 17 -0.94 10.61 -25.12
N ALA A 18 -2.23 10.75 -25.41
CA ALA A 18 -2.81 10.28 -26.67
C ALA A 18 -2.23 11.02 -27.88
N VAL A 19 -2.07 12.35 -27.80
CA VAL A 19 -1.40 13.14 -28.85
C VAL A 19 0.04 12.69 -29.03
N PHE A 20 0.77 12.50 -27.93
CA PHE A 20 2.15 12.01 -27.97
C PHE A 20 2.25 10.62 -28.62
N ALA A 21 1.29 9.74 -28.33
CA ALA A 21 1.23 8.40 -28.90
C ALA A 21 1.01 8.40 -30.42
N VAL A 22 0.16 9.30 -30.92
CA VAL A 22 -0.09 9.45 -32.36
C VAL A 22 1.13 10.04 -33.07
N ILE A 23 1.78 11.05 -32.49
CA ILE A 23 2.96 11.69 -33.10
C ILE A 23 4.16 10.74 -33.12
N ASN A 24 4.31 9.89 -32.10
CA ASN A 24 5.43 8.96 -31.97
C ASN A 24 5.03 7.52 -32.29
N VAL A 25 4.09 7.33 -33.23
CA VAL A 25 3.68 6.01 -33.73
C VAL A 25 4.71 5.41 -34.72
N GLU A 26 5.95 5.87 -34.64
CA GLU A 26 7.05 5.29 -35.39
C GLU A 26 7.41 3.91 -34.80
N PRO A 27 7.44 2.86 -35.62
CA PRO A 27 7.80 1.53 -35.17
C PRO A 27 9.26 1.50 -34.74
N VAL A 28 9.51 1.07 -33.51
CA VAL A 28 10.85 0.81 -32.98
C VAL A 28 11.02 -0.68 -32.80
N THR A 29 12.13 -1.22 -33.31
CA THR A 29 12.48 -2.63 -33.11
C THR A 29 12.88 -2.86 -31.65
N VAL A 30 12.11 -3.69 -30.95
CA VAL A 30 12.43 -4.12 -29.59
C VAL A 30 12.93 -5.56 -29.63
N ASN A 31 14.08 -5.78 -28.99
CA ASN A 31 14.71 -7.09 -28.86
C ASN A 31 14.32 -7.72 -27.51
N PHE A 32 13.25 -8.52 -27.49
CA PHE A 32 12.68 -9.11 -26.28
C PHE A 32 13.39 -10.37 -25.76
N PHE A 33 14.72 -10.47 -25.94
CA PHE A 33 15.58 -11.63 -25.64
C PHE A 33 15.23 -12.94 -26.40
N PHE A 34 13.95 -13.25 -26.59
CA PHE A 34 13.41 -14.43 -27.29
C PHE A 34 12.86 -14.12 -28.70
N GLY A 35 12.97 -12.87 -29.16
CA GLY A 35 12.47 -12.45 -30.47
C GLY A 35 12.62 -10.95 -30.71
N ARG A 36 12.43 -10.53 -31.97
CA ARG A 36 12.42 -9.12 -32.37
C ARG A 36 11.02 -8.77 -32.87
N SER A 37 10.48 -7.64 -32.44
CA SER A 37 9.18 -7.17 -32.87
C SER A 37 9.16 -5.65 -32.93
N GLU A 38 8.41 -5.10 -33.87
CA GLU A 38 8.31 -3.65 -34.07
C GLU A 38 7.07 -3.12 -33.35
N TRP A 39 7.30 -2.25 -32.37
CA TRP A 39 6.24 -1.65 -31.56
C TRP A 39 6.44 -0.14 -31.51
N PRO A 40 5.36 0.66 -31.50
CA PRO A 40 5.46 2.09 -31.20
C PRO A 40 6.19 2.35 -29.87
N LEU A 41 7.12 3.30 -29.86
CA LEU A 41 7.97 3.59 -28.69
C LEU A 41 7.15 3.91 -27.43
N ILE A 42 6.02 4.60 -27.58
CA ILE A 42 5.15 4.96 -26.46
C ILE A 42 4.57 3.73 -25.74
N LEU A 43 4.28 2.64 -26.44
CA LEU A 43 3.77 1.41 -25.81
C LEU A 43 4.84 0.77 -24.93
N VAL A 44 6.09 0.83 -25.36
CA VAL A 44 7.25 0.35 -24.59
C VAL A 44 7.43 1.18 -23.31
N ILE A 45 7.35 2.50 -23.43
CA ILE A 45 7.46 3.43 -22.28
C ILE A 45 6.30 3.19 -21.31
N LEU A 46 5.06 3.18 -21.78
CA LEU A 46 3.88 2.97 -20.94
C LEU A 46 3.93 1.61 -20.25
N GLY A 47 4.30 0.55 -20.96
CA GLY A 47 4.48 -0.79 -20.38
C GLY A 47 5.57 -0.83 -19.31
N SER A 48 6.70 -0.15 -19.54
CA SER A 48 7.80 -0.06 -18.58
C SER A 48 7.41 0.70 -17.31
N VAL A 49 6.77 1.86 -17.47
CA VAL A 49 6.26 2.66 -16.35
C VAL A 49 5.19 1.88 -15.58
N PHE A 50 4.29 1.20 -16.28
CA PHE A 50 3.26 0.37 -15.68
C PHE A 50 3.86 -0.77 -14.86
N MET A 51 4.86 -1.49 -15.38
CA MET A 51 5.54 -2.54 -14.60
C MET A 51 6.28 -1.97 -13.38
N GLY A 52 6.94 -0.81 -13.53
CA GLY A 52 7.53 -0.11 -12.38
C GLY A 52 6.50 0.23 -11.31
N GLY A 53 5.34 0.76 -11.72
CA GLY A 53 4.21 1.06 -10.85
C GLY A 53 3.63 -0.20 -10.19
N MET A 54 3.48 -1.30 -10.93
CA MET A 54 3.05 -2.60 -10.39
C MET A 54 4.02 -3.12 -9.32
N ILE A 55 5.33 -3.05 -9.56
CA ILE A 55 6.34 -3.51 -8.59
C ILE A 55 6.25 -2.68 -7.31
N ILE A 56 6.28 -1.35 -7.42
CA ILE A 56 6.22 -0.43 -6.27
C ILE A 56 4.89 -0.61 -5.53
N GLY A 57 3.78 -0.68 -6.27
CA GLY A 57 2.44 -0.91 -5.71
C GLY A 57 2.35 -2.23 -4.95
N SER A 58 2.90 -3.31 -5.52
CA SER A 58 2.90 -4.64 -4.89
C SER A 58 3.71 -4.66 -3.60
N VAL A 59 4.91 -4.06 -3.60
CA VAL A 59 5.73 -3.91 -2.39
C VAL A 59 5.02 -3.06 -1.34
N GLY A 60 4.36 -1.97 -1.75
CA GLY A 60 3.56 -1.12 -0.87
C GLY A 60 2.42 -1.89 -0.21
N LEU A 61 1.63 -2.64 -1.00
CA LEU A 61 0.53 -3.47 -0.51
C LEU A 61 1.03 -4.56 0.45
N PHE A 62 2.14 -5.23 0.12
CA PHE A 62 2.74 -6.24 0.99
C PHE A 62 3.17 -5.64 2.33
N ARG A 63 3.81 -4.46 2.32
CA ARG A 63 4.21 -3.76 3.54
C ARG A 63 3.01 -3.39 4.41
N ILE A 64 1.94 -2.88 3.80
CA ILE A 64 0.69 -2.55 4.49
C ILE A 64 0.10 -3.81 5.14
N TYR A 65 0.06 -4.93 4.40
CA TYR A 65 -0.44 -6.20 4.92
C TYR A 65 0.35 -6.69 6.16
N VAL A 66 1.69 -6.69 6.07
CA VAL A 66 2.55 -7.09 7.21
C VAL A 66 2.33 -6.15 8.40
N MET A 67 2.19 -4.85 8.16
CA MET A 67 1.96 -3.86 9.20
C MET A 67 0.61 -4.06 9.88
N GLN A 68 -0.45 -4.33 9.13
CA GLN A 68 -1.77 -4.66 9.70
C GLN A 68 -1.73 -5.92 10.56
N ARG A 69 -0.97 -6.94 10.16
CA ARG A 69 -0.79 -8.14 10.98
C ARG A 69 -0.07 -7.84 12.29
N LYS A 70 0.99 -7.01 12.25
CA LYS A 70 1.69 -6.56 13.47
C LYS A 70 0.77 -5.75 14.39
N ILE A 71 -0.04 -4.85 13.85
CA ILE A 71 -1.03 -4.08 14.64
C ILE A 71 -1.96 -5.03 15.39
N LYS A 72 -2.56 -6.01 14.69
CA LYS A 72 -3.45 -6.99 15.34
C LYS A 72 -2.78 -7.83 16.43
N LEU A 73 -1.50 -8.16 16.26
CA LEU A 73 -0.73 -8.90 17.28
C LEU A 73 -0.48 -8.02 18.50
N LEU A 74 -0.03 -6.78 18.29
CA LEU A 74 0.24 -5.83 19.36
C LEU A 74 -1.05 -5.46 20.11
N GLU A 75 -2.18 -5.31 19.42
CA GLU A 75 -3.49 -5.06 20.04
C GLU A 75 -3.89 -6.20 20.99
N LYS A 76 -3.73 -7.46 20.56
CA LYS A 76 -4.00 -8.64 21.41
C LYS A 76 -3.08 -8.73 22.62
N GLU A 77 -1.79 -8.44 22.44
CA GLU A 77 -0.84 -8.45 23.55
C GLU A 77 -1.14 -7.34 24.55
N ASN A 78 -1.53 -6.16 24.07
CA ASN A 78 -1.95 -5.05 24.91
C ASN A 78 -3.21 -5.39 25.73
N GLU A 79 -4.21 -6.01 25.10
CA GLU A 79 -5.42 -6.49 25.79
C GLU A 79 -5.11 -7.52 26.89
N ARG A 80 -4.21 -8.48 26.60
CA ARG A 80 -3.76 -9.48 27.59
C ARG A 80 -3.10 -8.82 28.79
N LEU A 81 -2.15 -7.91 28.54
CA LEU A 81 -1.42 -7.21 29.61
C LEU A 81 -2.35 -6.34 30.45
N ARG A 82 -3.31 -5.64 29.84
CA ARG A 82 -4.32 -4.86 30.58
C ARG A 82 -5.16 -5.75 31.50
N THR A 83 -5.59 -6.90 31.00
CA THR A 83 -6.36 -7.88 31.80
C THR A 83 -5.54 -8.43 32.98
N GLU A 84 -4.24 -8.70 32.77
CA GLU A 84 -3.32 -9.17 33.82
C GLU A 84 -3.10 -8.08 34.89
N THR A 85 -2.93 -6.82 34.48
CA THR A 85 -2.78 -5.69 35.40
C THR A 85 -4.04 -5.47 36.23
N GLU A 86 -5.23 -5.50 35.60
CA GLU A 86 -6.52 -5.43 36.32
C GLU A 86 -6.75 -6.59 37.29
N GLY A 87 -6.16 -7.76 37.00
CA GLY A 87 -6.19 -8.91 37.90
C GLY A 87 -5.32 -8.72 39.13
N ILE A 88 -4.12 -8.14 38.97
CA ILE A 88 -3.18 -7.82 40.05
C ILE A 88 -3.79 -6.76 40.98
N ASP A 89 -4.36 -5.68 40.42
CA ASP A 89 -4.98 -4.60 41.20
C ASP A 89 -6.15 -5.11 42.08
N LYS A 90 -6.90 -6.12 41.58
CA LYS A 90 -7.98 -6.76 42.34
C LYS A 90 -7.44 -7.63 43.49
N ILE A 91 -6.30 -8.30 43.29
CA ILE A 91 -5.69 -9.14 44.32
C ILE A 91 -5.12 -8.26 45.44
N GLU A 92 -4.41 -7.17 45.11
CA GLU A 92 -3.91 -6.20 46.10
C GLU A 92 -5.07 -5.57 46.90
N GLY A 93 -6.17 -5.18 46.25
CA GLY A 93 -7.34 -4.64 46.95
C GLY A 93 -8.03 -5.64 47.90
N ILE A 94 -8.00 -6.94 47.58
CA ILE A 94 -8.53 -8.00 48.47
C ILE A 94 -7.59 -8.19 49.68
N GLU A 95 -6.27 -8.20 49.47
CA GLU A 95 -5.28 -8.30 50.55
C GLU A 95 -5.38 -7.12 51.53
N GLU A 96 -5.45 -5.88 51.03
CA GLU A 96 -5.61 -4.69 51.89
C GLU A 96 -6.91 -4.71 52.71
N SER A 97 -8.02 -5.19 52.13
CA SER A 97 -9.30 -5.32 52.83
C SER A 97 -9.29 -6.39 53.94
N ASN A 98 -8.53 -7.48 53.74
CA ASN A 98 -8.39 -8.55 54.73
C ASN A 98 -7.46 -8.17 55.89
N ILE A 99 -6.50 -7.26 55.66
CA ILE A 99 -5.58 -6.76 56.70
C ILE A 99 -6.27 -5.72 57.58
N THR A 100 -7.11 -4.85 57.03
CA THR A 100 -7.83 -3.79 57.79
C THR A 100 -9.04 -4.29 58.58
N SER A 101 -9.51 -5.51 58.31
CA SER A 101 -10.65 -6.17 58.98
C SER A 101 -10.24 -6.95 60.25
N LYS A 102 -8.94 -7.12 60.51
CA LYS A 102 -8.39 -7.73 61.74
C LYS A 102 -7.93 -6.69 62.74
#